data_AF-W6VJ39-F1
#
_entry.id   AF-W6VJ39-F1
#
_cell.length_a   1.000
_cell.length_b   1.000
_cell.length_c   1.000
_cell.angle_alpha   90.00
_cell.angle_beta   90.00
_cell.angle_gamma   90.00
#
_symmetry.space_group_name_H-M   'P 1'
#
loop_
_entity.id
_entity.type
_entity.pdbx_description
1 polymer ?
#
loop_
_entity_poly.entity_id
_entity_poly.type
_entity_poly.pdbx_seq_one_letter_code
_entity_poly.pdbx_strand_id
1 'polypeptide(L)'
;MQPDHLSPLDWLDRQPLKPSEQLFAVFSSASAVEPHKAWQRSISAQAPSPIWGDTAYAEWEPVMPYVGIVAAGSEFLEWISNTESRDWGWLAVSSAPQEVLVEHLRSLTQVLLPNGNAVFFRFWDGRYLLSILRSAEVNATQLMPVIGRCLINGQSLEIGGNSLKTSRVFPWWEVSESLLKHLAEESATTRINNLVKWLSEDRPDLYEAFSISVLRHKVSIFLETPDLPQAPKTALVDYLMAELN
;
A
#
# COMPACT_ATOMS: atom_id res chain seq x y z
N MET A 1 16.99 -17.17 -0.57
CA MET A 1 17.35 -16.29 0.55
C MET A 1 16.14 -15.42 0.81
N GLN A 2 15.52 -15.50 1.99
CA GLN A 2 14.54 -14.48 2.38
C GLN A 2 15.29 -13.14 2.46
N PRO A 3 14.80 -12.06 1.85
CA PRO A 3 15.40 -10.76 2.03
C PRO A 3 15.33 -10.36 3.50
N ASP A 4 16.45 -9.88 4.05
CA ASP A 4 16.55 -9.40 5.43
C ASP A 4 15.37 -8.46 5.75
N HIS A 5 14.61 -8.79 6.78
CA HIS A 5 13.61 -7.89 7.33
C HIS A 5 14.33 -6.86 8.20
N LEU A 6 14.41 -5.62 7.72
CA LEU A 6 15.12 -4.53 8.40
C LEU A 6 14.17 -3.71 9.27
N SER A 7 14.61 -3.37 10.49
CA SER A 7 14.00 -2.26 11.20
C SER A 7 14.35 -0.94 10.50
N PRO A 8 13.53 0.12 10.67
CA PRO A 8 13.88 1.45 10.17
C PRO A 8 15.25 1.95 10.63
N LEU A 9 15.63 1.67 11.87
CA LEU A 9 16.92 2.08 12.43
C LEU A 9 18.08 1.32 11.77
N ASP A 10 17.98 -0.01 11.66
CA ASP A 10 18.99 -0.82 10.97
C ASP A 10 19.15 -0.41 9.50
N TRP A 11 18.04 -0.05 8.84
CA TRP A 11 18.06 0.41 7.46
C TRP A 11 18.81 1.74 7.31
N LEU A 12 18.59 2.69 8.22
CA LEU A 12 19.28 3.99 8.23
C LEU A 12 20.74 3.85 8.67
N ASP A 13 21.07 2.89 9.55
CA ASP A 13 22.45 2.62 9.95
C ASP A 13 23.25 1.99 8.81
N ARG A 14 22.64 1.05 8.06
CA ARG A 14 23.27 0.42 6.87
C ARG A 14 23.49 1.44 5.74
N GLN A 15 22.57 2.37 5.58
CA GLN A 15 22.65 3.43 4.57
C GLN A 15 22.17 4.76 5.20
N PRO A 16 23.09 5.55 5.77
CA PRO A 16 22.75 6.84 6.37
C PRO A 16 22.20 7.84 5.35
N LEU A 17 21.38 8.79 5.83
CA LEU A 17 20.90 9.91 5.01
C LEU A 17 22.08 10.79 4.60
N LYS A 18 22.11 11.19 3.33
CA LYS A 18 23.05 12.23 2.86
C LYS A 18 22.56 13.62 3.31
N PRO A 19 23.45 14.64 3.34
CA PRO A 19 23.07 16.00 3.77
C PRO A 19 21.91 16.63 2.98
N SER A 20 21.71 16.23 1.72
CA SER A 20 20.62 16.71 0.86
C SER A 20 19.39 15.81 0.87
N GLU A 21 19.39 14.74 1.67
CA GLU A 21 18.30 13.77 1.74
C GLU A 21 17.48 13.98 3.02
N GLN A 22 16.18 13.78 2.91
CA GLN A 22 15.24 13.78 4.01
C GLN A 22 14.51 12.44 4.05
N LEU A 23 14.15 12.04 5.27
CA LEU A 23 13.31 10.88 5.52
C LEU A 23 11.86 11.32 5.63
N PHE A 24 10.99 10.65 4.88
CA PHE A 24 9.56 10.87 4.87
C PHE A 24 8.82 9.59 5.26
N ALA A 25 7.69 9.73 5.93
CA ALA A 25 6.69 8.68 6.06
C ALA A 25 5.51 8.97 5.14
N VAL A 26 5.04 7.96 4.43
CA VAL A 26 3.80 7.98 3.67
C VAL A 26 2.85 6.98 4.32
N PHE A 27 1.72 7.47 4.83
CA PHE A 27 0.75 6.66 5.58
C PHE A 27 -0.67 7.15 5.36
N SER A 28 -1.67 6.43 5.87
CA SER A 28 -3.08 6.83 5.79
C SER A 28 -3.82 6.53 7.08
N SER A 29 -4.84 7.33 7.37
CA SER A 29 -5.81 7.08 8.45
C SER A 29 -6.61 5.78 8.27
N ALA A 30 -6.56 5.15 7.09
CA ALA A 30 -7.33 3.94 6.78
C ALA A 30 -6.86 2.67 7.52
N SER A 31 -5.66 2.68 8.13
CA SER A 31 -5.14 1.51 8.86
C SER A 31 -5.69 1.43 10.28
N ALA A 32 -6.08 0.22 10.70
CA ALA A 32 -6.61 -0.03 12.04
C ALA A 32 -5.58 0.18 13.17
N VAL A 33 -4.28 0.24 12.83
CA VAL A 33 -3.22 0.58 13.81
C VAL A 33 -3.02 2.08 13.98
N GLU A 34 -3.84 2.91 13.31
CA GLU A 34 -3.93 4.36 13.51
C GLU A 34 -2.57 5.09 13.43
N PRO A 35 -1.81 4.96 12.33
CA PRO A 35 -0.48 5.57 12.18
C PRO A 35 -0.49 7.09 12.40
N HIS A 36 -1.58 7.77 12.04
CA HIS A 36 -1.74 9.21 12.29
C HIS A 36 -1.74 9.56 13.79
N LYS A 37 -2.34 8.72 14.65
CA LYS A 37 -2.29 8.93 16.11
C LYS A 37 -0.90 8.63 16.67
N ALA A 38 -0.21 7.62 16.14
CA ALA A 38 1.17 7.35 16.50
C ALA A 38 2.09 8.53 16.13
N TRP A 39 1.88 9.11 14.96
CA TRP A 39 2.58 10.31 14.50
C TRP A 39 2.38 11.49 15.45
N GLN A 40 1.12 11.80 15.81
CA GLN A 40 0.76 12.90 16.72
C GLN A 40 1.37 12.79 18.13
N ARG A 41 1.75 11.58 18.56
CA ARG A 41 2.39 11.35 19.86
C ARG A 41 3.89 11.60 19.86
N SER A 42 4.53 11.65 18.69
CA SER A 42 5.97 11.93 18.59
C SER A 42 6.24 13.41 18.87
N ILE A 43 7.12 13.69 19.83
CA ILE A 43 7.35 15.04 20.35
C ILE A 43 7.96 15.96 19.29
N SER A 44 8.76 15.38 18.39
CA SER A 44 9.47 16.09 17.34
C SER A 44 8.70 16.17 16.01
N ALA A 45 7.51 15.57 15.95
CA ALA A 45 6.76 15.47 14.70
C ALA A 45 6.03 16.77 14.35
N GLN A 46 6.37 17.33 13.19
CA GLN A 46 5.55 18.36 12.56
C GLN A 46 4.25 17.74 12.04
N ALA A 47 3.20 18.55 11.91
CA ALA A 47 1.94 18.08 11.33
C ALA A 47 2.20 17.54 9.90
N PRO A 48 1.72 16.33 9.56
CA PRO A 48 1.95 15.77 8.25
C PRO A 48 1.04 16.45 7.21
N SER A 49 1.52 16.60 5.98
CA SER A 49 0.74 17.21 4.90
C SER A 49 -0.29 16.23 4.32
N PRO A 50 -1.57 16.62 4.21
CA PRO A 50 -2.58 15.79 3.56
C PRO A 50 -2.35 15.75 2.05
N ILE A 51 -2.29 14.55 1.47
CA ILE A 51 -2.03 14.38 0.04
C ILE A 51 -3.24 14.86 -0.79
N TRP A 52 -4.47 14.63 -0.33
CA TRP A 52 -5.67 15.02 -1.06
C TRP A 52 -6.20 16.42 -0.75
N GLY A 53 -5.48 17.21 0.06
CA GLY A 53 -5.93 18.53 0.51
C GLY A 53 -6.30 19.51 -0.62
N ASP A 54 -5.69 19.38 -1.80
CA ASP A 54 -5.96 20.23 -2.97
C ASP A 54 -6.76 19.49 -4.07
N THR A 55 -7.62 18.54 -3.68
CA THR A 55 -8.42 17.74 -4.61
C THR A 55 -9.89 17.69 -4.18
N ALA A 56 -10.76 17.13 -5.01
CA ALA A 56 -12.15 16.85 -4.65
C ALA A 56 -12.31 15.87 -3.46
N TYR A 57 -11.23 15.25 -2.99
CA TYR A 57 -11.21 14.28 -1.88
C TYR A 57 -10.64 14.87 -0.59
N ALA A 58 -10.48 16.20 -0.50
CA ALA A 58 -9.91 16.88 0.67
C ALA A 58 -10.65 16.55 1.98
N GLU A 59 -11.97 16.35 1.91
CA GLU A 59 -12.83 16.05 3.07
C GLU A 59 -12.87 14.56 3.44
N TRP A 60 -12.10 13.69 2.76
CA TRP A 60 -12.08 12.25 3.04
C TRP A 60 -11.12 11.92 4.20
N GLU A 61 -11.25 12.63 5.31
CA GLU A 61 -10.39 12.52 6.49
C GLU A 61 -10.18 11.08 7.01
N PRO A 62 -11.22 10.19 7.08
CA PRO A 62 -11.05 8.84 7.62
C PRO A 62 -10.06 7.96 6.82
N VAL A 63 -9.80 8.31 5.56
CA VAL A 63 -8.92 7.56 4.67
C VAL A 63 -7.81 8.43 4.07
N MET A 64 -7.69 9.69 4.50
CA MET A 64 -6.72 10.66 4.00
C MET A 64 -5.30 10.07 4.07
N PRO A 65 -4.57 10.03 2.95
CA PRO A 65 -3.15 9.73 2.96
C PRO A 65 -2.35 10.99 3.26
N TYR A 66 -1.23 10.82 3.96
CA TYR A 66 -0.37 11.90 4.45
C TYR A 66 1.09 11.65 4.08
N VAL A 67 1.85 12.75 4.03
CA VAL A 67 3.32 12.76 3.98
C VAL A 67 3.83 13.57 5.16
N GLY A 68 4.77 13.02 5.93
CA GLY A 68 5.43 13.77 7.01
C GLY A 68 6.94 13.57 6.99
N ILE A 69 7.71 14.60 7.35
CA ILE A 69 9.15 14.49 7.58
C ILE A 69 9.39 13.79 8.92
N VAL A 70 10.22 12.75 8.89
CA VAL A 70 10.59 11.95 10.05
C VAL A 70 11.98 12.36 10.52
N ALA A 71 12.10 12.82 11.76
CA ALA A 71 13.40 13.06 12.36
C ALA A 71 14.13 11.73 12.63
N ALA A 72 15.45 11.71 12.40
CA ALA A 72 16.29 10.59 12.79
C ALA A 72 16.17 10.37 14.31
N GLY A 73 15.80 9.15 14.72
CA GLY A 73 15.58 8.81 16.13
C GLY A 73 14.23 9.26 16.71
N SER A 74 13.25 9.65 15.89
CA SER A 74 11.89 9.95 16.39
C SER A 74 11.18 8.73 16.97
N GLU A 75 10.28 8.97 17.93
CA GLU A 75 9.43 7.91 18.52
C GLU A 75 8.54 7.24 17.47
N PHE A 76 8.29 7.91 16.34
CA PHE A 76 7.58 7.32 15.22
C PHE A 76 8.36 6.17 14.57
N LEU A 77 9.70 6.23 14.49
CA LEU A 77 10.52 5.13 14.00
C LEU A 77 10.51 3.93 14.96
N GLU A 78 10.49 4.19 16.27
CA GLU A 78 10.32 3.14 17.27
C GLU A 78 8.94 2.49 17.16
N TRP A 79 7.88 3.28 16.94
CA TRP A 79 6.54 2.75 16.71
C TRP A 79 6.48 1.86 15.47
N ILE A 80 7.10 2.27 14.35
CA ILE A 80 7.20 1.45 13.13
C ILE A 80 7.95 0.13 13.41
N SER A 81 8.99 0.17 14.24
CA SER A 81 9.77 -1.03 14.58
C SER A 81 8.96 -2.06 15.38
N ASN A 82 7.93 -1.62 16.10
CA ASN A 82 7.11 -2.45 16.97
C ASN A 82 5.75 -2.86 16.38
N THR A 83 5.33 -2.25 15.26
CA THR A 83 4.06 -2.60 14.62
C THR A 83 4.21 -3.84 13.74
N GLU A 84 3.36 -4.84 13.95
CA GLU A 84 3.26 -6.00 13.06
C GLU A 84 2.40 -5.72 11.81
N SER A 85 1.70 -4.57 11.79
CA SER A 85 0.88 -4.21 10.64
C SER A 85 1.75 -3.97 9.41
N ARG A 86 1.23 -4.35 8.25
CA ARG A 86 1.86 -4.14 6.94
C ARG A 86 1.19 -3.07 6.10
N ASP A 87 0.12 -2.47 6.63
CA ASP A 87 -0.71 -1.48 5.94
C ASP A 87 -0.72 -0.11 6.59
N TRP A 88 0.15 0.10 7.58
CA TRP A 88 0.32 1.39 8.22
C TRP A 88 0.84 2.46 7.24
N GLY A 89 1.66 2.07 6.26
CA GLY A 89 2.42 3.01 5.44
C GLY A 89 3.77 2.45 5.02
N TRP A 90 4.69 3.36 4.73
CA TRP A 90 6.09 3.06 4.42
C TRP A 90 6.98 4.32 4.56
N LEU A 91 8.30 4.12 4.53
CA LEU A 91 9.29 5.20 4.59
C LEU A 91 9.94 5.46 3.24
N ALA A 92 10.20 6.72 2.92
CA ALA A 92 10.84 7.17 1.70
C ALA A 92 12.04 8.08 2.02
N VAL A 93 13.13 7.93 1.26
CA VAL A 93 14.24 8.88 1.26
C VAL A 93 14.20 9.65 -0.05
N SER A 94 14.20 10.98 0.05
CA SER A 94 14.15 11.89 -1.10
C SER A 94 15.00 13.13 -0.85
N SER A 95 15.54 13.70 -1.93
CA SER A 95 16.15 15.04 -1.93
C SER A 95 15.18 16.15 -2.36
N ALA A 96 13.95 15.80 -2.72
CA ALA A 96 12.91 16.77 -3.06
C ALA A 96 12.27 17.35 -1.78
N PRO A 97 11.80 18.62 -1.84
CA PRO A 97 10.98 19.19 -0.77
C PRO A 97 9.69 18.40 -0.52
N GLN A 98 9.13 18.50 0.69
CA GLN A 98 7.89 17.81 1.08
C GLN A 98 6.73 18.13 0.13
N GLU A 99 6.63 19.38 -0.32
CA GLU A 99 5.57 19.85 -1.20
C GLU A 99 5.61 19.15 -2.56
N VAL A 100 6.82 18.89 -3.08
CA VAL A 100 7.03 18.18 -4.35
C VAL A 100 6.66 16.71 -4.20
N LEU A 101 6.98 16.09 -3.05
CA LEU A 101 6.60 14.72 -2.75
C LEU A 101 5.08 14.58 -2.63
N VAL A 102 4.43 15.52 -1.94
CA VAL A 102 2.96 15.59 -1.82
C VAL A 102 2.31 15.77 -3.19
N GLU A 103 2.80 16.70 -4.01
CA GLU A 103 2.29 16.93 -5.38
C GLU A 103 2.40 15.65 -6.23
N HIS A 104 3.56 14.99 -6.19
CA HIS A 104 3.77 13.75 -6.95
C HIS A 104 2.83 12.64 -6.50
N LEU A 105 2.75 12.37 -5.20
CA LEU A 105 1.88 11.32 -4.66
C LEU A 105 0.40 11.65 -4.90
N ARG A 106 0.02 12.93 -4.87
CA ARG A 106 -1.32 13.37 -5.27
C ARG A 106 -1.60 13.05 -6.73
N SER A 107 -0.63 13.21 -7.62
CA SER A 107 -0.75 12.83 -9.03
C SER A 107 -0.98 11.32 -9.23
N LEU A 108 -0.76 10.51 -8.21
CA LEU A 108 -1.03 9.06 -8.20
C LEU A 108 -2.34 8.70 -7.50
N THR A 109 -3.21 9.66 -7.17
CA THR A 109 -4.50 9.39 -6.51
C THR A 109 -5.36 8.41 -7.30
N GLN A 110 -5.39 8.56 -8.63
CA GLN A 110 -6.03 7.64 -9.54
C GLN A 110 -5.10 7.20 -10.66
N VAL A 111 -5.33 5.99 -11.14
CA VAL A 111 -4.58 5.32 -12.20
C VAL A 111 -5.56 4.70 -13.20
N LEU A 112 -5.09 4.45 -14.43
CA LEU A 112 -5.88 3.83 -15.48
C LEU A 112 -5.67 2.32 -15.49
N LEU A 113 -6.76 1.57 -15.55
CA LEU A 113 -6.74 0.15 -15.90
C LEU A 113 -6.62 -0.01 -17.43
N PRO A 114 -6.24 -1.20 -17.95
CA PRO A 114 -6.11 -1.44 -19.39
C PRO A 114 -7.39 -1.18 -20.21
N ASN A 115 -8.56 -1.23 -19.56
CA ASN A 115 -9.84 -0.94 -20.18
C ASN A 115 -10.20 0.57 -20.20
N GLY A 116 -9.28 1.43 -19.73
CA GLY A 116 -9.47 2.88 -19.64
C GLY A 116 -10.20 3.35 -18.37
N ASN A 117 -10.62 2.45 -17.48
CA ASN A 117 -11.28 2.86 -16.24
C ASN A 117 -10.28 3.47 -15.25
N ALA A 118 -10.64 4.61 -14.68
CA ALA A 118 -9.90 5.21 -13.57
C ALA A 118 -10.25 4.52 -12.24
N VAL A 119 -9.23 4.14 -11.47
CA VAL A 119 -9.39 3.55 -10.14
C VAL A 119 -8.47 4.22 -9.13
N PHE A 120 -8.86 4.24 -7.85
CA PHE A 120 -8.00 4.75 -6.79
C PHE A 120 -6.78 3.86 -6.61
N PHE A 121 -5.61 4.49 -6.59
CA PHE A 121 -4.37 3.79 -6.34
C PHE A 121 -3.93 3.98 -4.89
N ARG A 122 -4.00 2.89 -4.12
CA ARG A 122 -3.67 2.87 -2.69
C ARG A 122 -2.15 2.79 -2.47
N PHE A 123 -1.40 3.73 -3.04
CA PHE A 123 0.07 3.75 -2.98
C PHE A 123 0.61 3.86 -1.54
N TRP A 124 -0.19 4.32 -0.57
CA TRP A 124 0.21 4.36 0.83
C TRP A 124 0.20 2.98 1.51
N ASP A 125 -0.54 2.01 0.98
CA ASP A 125 -0.64 0.68 1.58
C ASP A 125 0.55 -0.18 1.11
N GLY A 126 1.49 -0.38 2.03
CA GLY A 126 2.75 -1.08 1.77
C GLY A 126 2.58 -2.51 1.25
N ARG A 127 1.43 -3.17 1.49
CA ARG A 127 1.16 -4.51 0.95
C ARG A 127 1.04 -4.50 -0.57
N TYR A 128 0.40 -3.47 -1.12
CA TYR A 128 0.19 -3.32 -2.55
C TYR A 128 1.38 -2.67 -3.23
N LEU A 129 1.89 -1.58 -2.65
CA LEU A 129 2.96 -0.82 -3.26
C LEU A 129 4.24 -1.66 -3.42
N LEU A 130 4.57 -2.51 -2.44
CA LEU A 130 5.76 -3.35 -2.49
C LEU A 130 5.73 -4.31 -3.68
N SER A 131 4.62 -5.02 -3.89
CA SER A 131 4.46 -5.92 -5.05
C SER A 131 4.54 -5.17 -6.37
N ILE A 132 3.92 -3.99 -6.45
CA ILE A 132 3.95 -3.14 -7.66
C ILE A 132 5.39 -2.71 -7.98
N LEU A 133 6.13 -2.18 -7.00
CA LEU A 133 7.50 -1.69 -7.22
C LEU A 133 8.52 -2.80 -7.52
N ARG A 134 8.21 -4.05 -7.15
CA ARG A 134 9.07 -5.21 -7.44
C ARG A 134 8.81 -5.84 -8.80
N SER A 135 7.63 -5.60 -9.37
CA SER A 135 7.29 -6.19 -10.65
C SER A 135 8.21 -5.67 -11.75
N ALA A 136 8.72 -6.58 -12.58
CA ALA A 136 9.52 -6.25 -13.75
C ALA A 136 8.74 -5.41 -14.78
N GLU A 137 7.41 -5.42 -14.70
CA GLU A 137 6.50 -4.63 -15.54
C GLU A 137 6.48 -3.14 -15.16
N VAL A 138 7.06 -2.77 -14.01
CA VAL A 138 7.02 -1.41 -13.48
C VAL A 138 8.40 -0.78 -13.51
N ASN A 139 8.52 0.33 -14.23
CA ASN A 139 9.64 1.23 -14.08
C ASN A 139 9.44 2.07 -12.79
N ALA A 140 10.04 1.60 -11.69
CA ALA A 140 9.94 2.25 -10.38
C ALA A 140 10.39 3.71 -10.40
N THR A 141 11.45 4.04 -11.13
CA THR A 141 11.96 5.42 -11.27
C THR A 141 10.98 6.31 -12.04
N GLN A 142 10.24 5.78 -13.01
CA GLN A 142 9.19 6.53 -13.72
C GLN A 142 7.94 6.72 -12.85
N LEU A 143 7.60 5.72 -12.03
CA LEU A 143 6.45 5.79 -11.15
C LEU A 143 6.69 6.70 -9.93
N MET A 144 7.90 6.65 -9.37
CA MET A 144 8.32 7.37 -8.16
C MET A 144 9.60 8.20 -8.42
N PRO A 145 9.59 9.14 -9.37
CA PRO A 145 10.78 9.87 -9.81
C PRO A 145 11.43 10.74 -8.73
N VAL A 146 10.68 11.10 -7.68
CA VAL A 146 11.15 11.92 -6.56
C VAL A 146 11.73 11.08 -5.42
N ILE A 147 11.65 9.75 -5.47
CA ILE A 147 12.07 8.88 -4.37
C ILE A 147 13.38 8.20 -4.75
N GLY A 148 14.41 8.35 -3.93
CA GLY A 148 15.70 7.69 -4.15
C GLY A 148 15.64 6.22 -3.73
N ARG A 149 15.16 5.98 -2.52
CA ARG A 149 14.99 4.64 -1.94
C ARG A 149 13.86 4.64 -0.92
N CYS A 150 13.32 3.46 -0.61
CA CYS A 150 12.26 3.32 0.37
C CYS A 150 12.41 2.06 1.21
N LEU A 151 11.75 2.05 2.37
CA LEU A 151 11.58 0.88 3.22
C LEU A 151 10.08 0.59 3.35
N ILE A 152 9.66 -0.55 2.82
CA ILE A 152 8.26 -1.00 2.84
C ILE A 152 8.21 -2.36 3.53
N ASN A 153 7.51 -2.46 4.67
CA ASN A 153 7.36 -3.73 5.39
C ASN A 153 8.69 -4.47 5.67
N GLY A 154 9.69 -3.70 6.12
CA GLY A 154 11.05 -4.19 6.40
C GLY A 154 11.89 -4.51 5.16
N GLN A 155 11.39 -4.23 3.95
CA GLN A 155 12.08 -4.49 2.70
C GLN A 155 12.63 -3.18 2.12
N SER A 156 13.96 -3.08 2.01
CA SER A 156 14.61 -1.94 1.34
C SER A 156 14.49 -2.09 -0.18
N LEU A 157 14.14 -1.00 -0.85
CA LEU A 157 14.11 -0.91 -2.31
C LEU A 157 14.86 0.34 -2.77
N GLU A 158 15.74 0.15 -3.75
CA GLU A 158 16.35 1.25 -4.49
C GLU A 158 15.42 1.62 -5.65
N ILE A 159 14.95 2.87 -5.67
CA ILE A 159 14.08 3.41 -6.72
C ILE A 159 14.91 4.18 -7.75
N GLY A 160 15.99 4.83 -7.30
CA GLY A 160 16.91 5.60 -8.14
C GLY A 160 16.35 6.96 -8.60
N GLY A 161 15.20 7.38 -8.08
CA GLY A 161 14.62 8.69 -8.37
C GLY A 161 15.40 9.83 -7.72
N ASN A 162 15.63 10.89 -8.47
CA ASN A 162 16.32 12.10 -8.01
C ASN A 162 15.66 13.39 -8.53
N SER A 163 14.45 13.27 -9.08
CA SER A 163 13.73 14.43 -9.60
C SER A 163 13.37 15.37 -8.46
N LEU A 164 13.59 16.67 -8.69
CA LEU A 164 13.25 17.73 -7.75
C LEU A 164 11.91 18.41 -8.09
N LYS A 165 11.27 17.99 -9.18
CA LYS A 165 9.96 18.49 -9.62
C LYS A 165 9.17 17.37 -10.28
N THR A 166 7.85 17.49 -10.20
CA THR A 166 6.95 16.69 -11.01
C THR A 166 5.89 17.60 -11.61
N SER A 167 5.24 17.15 -12.66
CA SER A 167 4.11 17.87 -13.25
C SER A 167 3.26 16.86 -13.97
N ARG A 168 2.36 16.21 -13.21
CA ARG A 168 1.38 15.28 -13.74
C ARG A 168 0.07 15.48 -12.99
N VAL A 169 -1.03 15.42 -13.72
CA VAL A 169 -2.38 15.44 -13.15
C VAL A 169 -2.91 14.01 -13.23
N PHE A 170 -3.57 13.54 -12.17
CA PHE A 170 -4.18 12.21 -12.19
C PHE A 170 -5.46 12.19 -13.06
N PRO A 171 -5.82 11.05 -13.65
CA PRO A 171 -5.02 9.82 -13.75
C PRO A 171 -4.03 9.89 -14.92
N TRP A 172 -2.78 9.48 -14.69
CA TRP A 172 -1.74 9.46 -15.75
C TRP A 172 -1.01 8.13 -15.89
N TRP A 173 -0.92 7.35 -14.81
CA TRP A 173 -0.23 6.06 -14.84
C TRP A 173 -1.21 4.98 -15.29
N GLU A 174 -0.83 4.23 -16.31
CA GLU A 174 -1.57 3.08 -16.81
C GLU A 174 -0.97 1.80 -16.23
N VAL A 175 -1.83 1.01 -15.60
CA VAL A 175 -1.49 -0.31 -15.07
C VAL A 175 -1.54 -1.29 -16.23
N SER A 176 -0.42 -1.95 -16.54
CA SER A 176 -0.40 -2.94 -17.62
C SER A 176 -1.23 -4.18 -17.27
N GLU A 177 -1.74 -4.87 -18.30
CA GLU A 177 -2.46 -6.13 -18.13
C GLU A 177 -1.55 -7.22 -17.52
N SER A 178 -0.28 -7.24 -17.91
CA SER A 178 0.75 -8.12 -17.33
C SER A 178 0.93 -7.88 -15.82
N LEU A 179 0.97 -6.62 -15.39
CA LEU A 179 1.09 -6.26 -13.99
C LEU A 179 -0.16 -6.69 -13.21
N LEU A 180 -1.36 -6.46 -13.74
CA LEU A 180 -2.59 -6.90 -13.08
C LEU A 180 -2.62 -8.41 -12.89
N LYS A 181 -2.22 -9.17 -13.91
CA LYS A 181 -2.14 -10.64 -13.83
C LYS A 181 -1.13 -11.07 -12.76
N HIS A 182 0.06 -10.48 -12.77
CA HIS A 182 1.09 -10.76 -11.77
C HIS A 182 0.63 -10.45 -10.34
N LEU A 183 -0.01 -9.29 -10.11
CA LEU A 183 -0.54 -8.92 -8.80
C LEU A 183 -1.69 -9.84 -8.34
N ALA A 184 -2.50 -10.34 -9.28
CA ALA A 184 -3.57 -11.30 -8.99
C ALA A 184 -3.01 -12.67 -8.57
N GLU A 185 -1.87 -13.08 -9.15
CA GLU A 185 -1.14 -14.29 -8.79
C GLU A 185 -0.42 -14.14 -7.43
N GLU A 186 0.19 -12.97 -7.14
CA GLU A 186 0.87 -12.72 -5.87
C GLU A 186 -0.07 -12.49 -4.67
N SER A 187 -1.21 -11.83 -4.89
CA SER A 187 -2.11 -11.43 -3.80
C SER A 187 -3.39 -12.26 -3.73
N ALA A 188 -3.22 -13.55 -3.46
CA ALA A 188 -4.31 -14.40 -2.96
C ALA A 188 -5.01 -13.73 -1.76
N THR A 189 -4.27 -13.02 -0.90
CA THR A 189 -4.81 -12.38 0.31
C THR A 189 -5.79 -11.25 0.01
N THR A 190 -5.55 -10.41 -1.00
CA THR A 190 -6.52 -9.36 -1.38
C THR A 190 -7.75 -9.97 -2.04
N ARG A 191 -7.55 -10.98 -2.88
CA ARG A 191 -8.66 -11.73 -3.49
C ARG A 191 -9.51 -12.41 -2.42
N ILE A 192 -8.89 -13.01 -1.40
CA ILE A 192 -9.57 -13.58 -0.22
C ILE A 192 -10.32 -12.48 0.55
N ASN A 193 -9.66 -11.36 0.88
CA ASN A 193 -10.30 -10.27 1.64
C ASN A 193 -11.53 -9.72 0.92
N ASN A 194 -11.43 -9.52 -0.40
CA ASN A 194 -12.54 -9.01 -1.21
C ASN A 194 -13.70 -10.01 -1.28
N LEU A 195 -13.41 -11.30 -1.43
CA LEU A 195 -14.44 -12.35 -1.47
C LEU A 195 -15.08 -12.55 -0.09
N VAL A 196 -14.31 -12.51 0.99
CA VAL A 196 -14.83 -12.59 2.36
C VAL A 196 -15.67 -11.38 2.71
N LYS A 197 -15.25 -10.16 2.31
CA LYS A 197 -16.07 -8.96 2.47
C LYS A 197 -17.37 -9.07 1.67
N TRP A 198 -17.28 -9.50 0.41
CA TRP A 198 -18.46 -9.76 -0.41
C TRP A 198 -19.42 -10.77 0.22
N LEU A 199 -18.91 -11.86 0.80
CA LEU A 199 -19.74 -12.83 1.53
C LEU A 199 -20.45 -12.18 2.73
N SER A 200 -19.76 -11.30 3.48
CA SER A 200 -20.40 -10.59 4.60
C SER A 200 -21.52 -9.64 4.18
N GLU A 201 -21.43 -9.07 2.98
CA GLU A 201 -22.40 -8.09 2.46
C GLU A 201 -23.57 -8.76 1.72
N ASP A 202 -23.27 -9.74 0.85
CA ASP A 202 -24.24 -10.30 -0.10
C ASP A 202 -24.69 -11.74 0.25
N ARG A 203 -23.95 -12.47 1.10
CA ARG A 203 -24.24 -13.87 1.49
C ARG A 203 -23.98 -14.12 2.99
N PRO A 204 -24.68 -13.41 3.89
CA PRO A 204 -24.49 -13.54 5.33
C PRO A 204 -24.75 -14.97 5.83
N ASP A 205 -25.61 -15.72 5.14
CA ASP A 205 -25.88 -17.14 5.38
C ASP A 205 -24.60 -17.99 5.37
N LEU A 206 -23.71 -17.74 4.40
CA LEU A 206 -22.43 -18.44 4.27
C LEU A 206 -21.34 -17.82 5.15
N TYR A 207 -21.39 -16.50 5.36
CA TYR A 207 -20.40 -15.80 6.18
C TYR A 207 -20.49 -16.22 7.65
N GLU A 208 -21.71 -16.37 8.19
CA GLU A 208 -21.94 -16.74 9.58
C GLU A 208 -21.85 -18.25 9.85
N ALA A 209 -21.93 -19.08 8.79
CA ALA A 209 -21.86 -20.54 8.90
C ALA A 209 -20.46 -21.07 9.29
N PHE A 210 -19.41 -20.26 9.12
CA PHE A 210 -18.03 -20.61 9.45
C PHE A 210 -17.40 -19.56 10.35
N SER A 211 -16.41 -19.94 11.17
CA SER A 211 -15.56 -18.94 11.81
C SER A 211 -14.75 -18.17 10.75
N ILE A 212 -14.44 -16.90 11.01
CA ILE A 212 -13.74 -16.05 10.03
C ILE A 212 -12.39 -16.64 9.58
N SER A 213 -11.67 -17.33 10.47
CA SER A 213 -10.41 -17.99 10.13
C SER A 213 -10.62 -19.20 9.20
N VAL A 214 -11.64 -20.01 9.46
CA VAL A 214 -12.02 -21.15 8.60
C VAL A 214 -12.53 -20.67 7.25
N LEU A 215 -13.37 -19.62 7.23
CA LEU A 215 -13.90 -19.05 6.00
C LEU A 215 -12.78 -18.53 5.10
N ARG A 216 -11.83 -17.78 5.65
CA ARG A 216 -10.65 -17.29 4.92
C ARG A 216 -9.82 -18.44 4.35
N HIS A 217 -9.64 -19.51 5.12
CA HIS A 217 -8.89 -20.67 4.68
C HIS A 217 -9.61 -21.42 3.54
N LYS A 218 -10.94 -21.64 3.65
CA LYS A 218 -11.75 -22.26 2.60
C LYS A 218 -11.75 -21.44 1.32
N VAL A 219 -11.88 -20.10 1.43
CA VAL A 219 -11.77 -19.20 0.27
C VAL A 219 -10.36 -19.29 -0.34
N SER A 220 -9.30 -19.44 0.46
CA SER A 220 -7.94 -19.66 -0.04
C SER A 220 -7.83 -20.95 -0.85
N ILE A 221 -8.30 -22.09 -0.31
CA ILE A 221 -8.29 -23.40 -0.99
C ILE A 221 -9.07 -23.31 -2.30
N PHE A 222 -10.26 -22.72 -2.26
CA PHE A 222 -11.07 -22.52 -3.44
C PHE A 222 -10.29 -21.78 -4.53
N LEU A 223 -9.55 -20.73 -4.19
CA LEU A 223 -8.77 -19.92 -5.12
C LEU A 223 -7.53 -20.61 -5.70
N GLU A 224 -7.07 -21.72 -5.12
CA GLU A 224 -5.98 -22.55 -5.63
C GLU A 224 -6.43 -23.52 -6.73
N THR A 225 -7.75 -23.60 -7.00
CA THR A 225 -8.31 -24.47 -8.04
C THR A 225 -7.89 -23.99 -9.45
N PRO A 226 -7.34 -24.86 -10.31
CA PRO A 226 -7.03 -24.49 -11.70
C PRO A 226 -8.30 -24.05 -12.45
N ASP A 227 -8.13 -23.14 -13.43
CA ASP A 227 -9.18 -22.68 -14.36
C ASP A 227 -10.36 -21.92 -13.73
N LEU A 228 -10.17 -21.28 -12.57
CA LEU A 228 -11.18 -20.39 -12.00
C LEU A 228 -11.46 -19.18 -12.90
N PRO A 229 -12.74 -18.82 -13.11
CA PRO A 229 -13.09 -17.58 -13.78
C PRO A 229 -12.61 -16.35 -12.98
N GLN A 230 -12.34 -15.26 -13.69
CA GLN A 230 -11.90 -13.97 -13.12
C GLN A 230 -12.86 -13.44 -12.03
N ALA A 231 -14.16 -13.75 -12.12
CA ALA A 231 -15.18 -13.44 -11.12
C ALA A 231 -15.86 -14.72 -10.59
N PRO A 232 -15.27 -15.43 -9.61
CA PRO A 232 -15.72 -16.77 -9.24
C PRO A 232 -16.79 -16.79 -8.15
N LYS A 233 -17.59 -15.71 -8.01
CA LYS A 233 -18.54 -15.56 -6.88
C LYS A 233 -19.57 -16.69 -6.80
N THR A 234 -20.17 -17.08 -7.93
CA THR A 234 -21.14 -18.17 -7.98
C THR A 234 -20.48 -19.51 -7.66
N ALA A 235 -19.33 -19.80 -8.26
CA ALA A 235 -18.58 -21.03 -8.00
C ALA A 235 -18.10 -21.13 -6.53
N LEU A 236 -17.77 -20.00 -5.90
CA LEU A 236 -17.40 -19.94 -4.49
C LEU A 236 -18.60 -20.27 -3.59
N VAL A 237 -19.78 -19.75 -3.92
CA VAL A 237 -21.02 -20.08 -3.19
C VAL A 237 -21.30 -21.57 -3.27
N ASP A 238 -21.24 -22.15 -4.48
CA ASP A 238 -21.51 -23.58 -4.68
C ASP A 238 -20.53 -24.45 -3.90
N TYR A 239 -19.24 -24.08 -3.91
CA TYR A 239 -18.20 -24.75 -3.12
C TYR A 239 -18.48 -24.67 -1.61
N LEU A 240 -18.82 -23.50 -1.06
CA LEU A 240 -19.08 -23.34 0.36
C LEU A 240 -20.37 -24.05 0.81
N MET A 241 -21.40 -24.06 -0.03
CA MET A 241 -22.64 -24.80 0.24
C MET A 241 -22.43 -26.31 0.23
N ALA A 242 -21.53 -26.83 -0.62
CA ALA A 242 -21.18 -28.24 -0.63
C ALA A 242 -20.46 -28.66 0.66
N GLU A 243 -19.66 -27.78 1.26
CA GLU A 243 -18.94 -28.00 2.51
C GLU A 243 -19.83 -27.91 3.77
N LEU A 244 -21.09 -27.49 3.62
CA LEU A 244 -22.09 -27.45 4.70
C LEU A 244 -22.98 -28.70 4.78
N ASN A 245 -22.93 -29.56 3.75
CA ASN A 245 -23.67 -30.83 3.67
C ASN A 245 -22.78 -32.02 4.04
#